data_AF-A0A0G4ICX6-F1
#
_entry.id   AF-A0A0G4ICX6-F1
#
_cell.length_a   1.000
_cell.length_b   1.000
_cell.length_c   1.000
_cell.angle_alpha   90.00
_cell.angle_beta   90.00
_cell.angle_gamma   90.00
#
_symmetry.space_group_name_H-M   'P 1'
#
loop_
_entity.id
_entity.type
_entity.pdbx_description
1 polymer ?
#
loop_
_entity_poly.entity_id
_entity_poly.type
_entity_poly.pdbx_seq_one_letter_code
_entity_poly.pdbx_strand_id
1 'polypeptide(L)'
;MISARYCSSLLFKAQLASRASSVLSTDGGARRYSSLIPEAKTCLKYRITVPYSENSDWDDALIRAPDSTELQKFTKETPLFLRFFKLLCDQENRPNHFVEFAKRCESGLVVEKSAFVTKKELMETMWANGYSEAEMNAFSLAFPDDYEFHYPELAALFEVSEEDCYKFAMRKRMDEQALVQIKKEADPPAVRSFMWSYMLLAGTCATLTPFSNYVWMGKYLPSVMVLSALWQYFSKGATEKYYTESRMMRESIVAHKQEGQDLLFEKVKNFAHDSRCLDYLSTFRGELQTKLADYRKALIQQQKAQMAERLQRQLVAVQNAEAGIGASLQTVIVEEISASFREMFGKDPNMKKTSLDAAISAIEGKPVEDPVKKHFNEALENLEKIDLATAKADPNGSIVERVAAVYKEKEAAFLKEFTVSKAEAEEVKKLAAPAKSGSGFDFSKLDAKSMERLEDLFRSITGRLGLVSFDEKMLQPLATEDADAQSFVGFVNEQLEMTAMKIRNSRLSSFVAALG
;
A
#
# COMPACT_ATOMS: atom_id res chain seq x y z
N MET A 1 3.53 19.06 15.74
CA MET A 1 2.68 20.27 15.68
C MET A 1 3.48 21.57 15.85
N ILE A 2 4.37 21.70 16.84
CA ILE A 2 5.18 22.93 17.05
C ILE A 2 6.13 23.24 15.86
N SER A 3 6.73 22.21 15.24
CA SER A 3 7.61 22.38 14.06
C SER A 3 6.89 22.80 12.78
N ALA A 4 5.60 22.47 12.62
CA ALA A 4 4.81 22.87 11.45
C ALA A 4 4.33 24.33 11.57
N ARG A 5 3.98 24.77 12.79
CA ARG A 5 3.59 26.16 13.09
C ARG A 5 4.76 27.14 13.00
N TYR A 6 5.96 26.75 13.42
CA TYR A 6 7.15 27.58 13.22
C TYR A 6 7.42 27.80 11.73
N CYS A 7 7.26 26.75 10.91
CA CYS A 7 7.43 26.83 9.47
C CYS A 7 6.35 27.69 8.79
N SER A 8 5.07 27.57 9.20
CA SER A 8 3.99 28.41 8.67
C SER A 8 4.07 29.87 9.11
N SER A 9 4.48 30.16 10.36
CA SER A 9 4.74 31.54 10.80
C SER A 9 5.96 32.14 10.09
N LEU A 10 7.01 31.34 9.82
CA LEU A 10 8.18 31.75 9.05
C LEU A 10 7.84 31.99 7.58
N LEU A 11 6.97 31.17 6.98
CA LEU A 11 6.46 31.37 5.62
C LEU A 11 5.56 32.61 5.54
N PHE A 12 4.70 32.84 6.53
CA PHE A 12 3.89 34.05 6.61
C PHE A 12 4.77 35.31 6.79
N LYS A 13 5.78 35.26 7.69
CA LYS A 13 6.81 36.29 7.86
C LYS A 13 7.62 36.50 6.57
N ALA A 14 8.00 35.43 5.89
CA ALA A 14 8.75 35.48 4.63
C ALA A 14 7.90 36.00 3.47
N GLN A 15 6.58 35.75 3.44
CA GLN A 15 5.68 36.26 2.42
C GLN A 15 5.32 37.74 2.66
N LEU A 16 5.16 38.14 3.92
CA LEU A 16 5.07 39.56 4.32
C LEU A 16 6.35 40.31 3.94
N ALA A 17 7.53 39.74 4.23
CA ALA A 17 8.83 40.31 3.85
C ALA A 17 9.11 40.27 2.34
N SER A 18 8.77 39.18 1.63
CA SER A 18 8.96 39.00 0.18
C SER A 18 8.05 39.92 -0.64
N ARG A 19 6.80 40.06 -0.23
CA ARG A 19 5.89 41.03 -0.83
C ARG A 19 6.26 42.46 -0.40
N ALA A 20 6.82 42.68 0.79
CA ALA A 20 7.38 43.98 1.16
C ALA A 20 8.61 44.36 0.29
N SER A 21 9.49 43.40 0.00
CA SER A 21 10.74 43.62 -0.76
C SER A 21 10.54 43.76 -2.27
N SER A 22 9.44 43.27 -2.85
CA SER A 22 9.13 43.45 -4.29
C SER A 22 8.80 44.90 -4.68
N VAL A 23 8.88 45.85 -3.74
CA VAL A 23 8.80 47.31 -3.98
C VAL A 23 10.18 47.98 -3.90
N LEU A 24 11.18 47.33 -3.29
CA LEU A 24 12.51 47.91 -3.09
C LEU A 24 13.51 47.53 -4.20
N SER A 25 13.11 46.75 -5.21
CA SER A 25 13.93 46.45 -6.38
C SER A 25 13.25 46.84 -7.70
N THR A 26 12.94 48.12 -7.86
CA THR A 26 13.06 48.77 -9.16
C THR A 26 13.48 50.21 -8.93
N ASP A 27 14.78 50.47 -9.06
CA ASP A 27 15.30 51.77 -9.44
C ASP A 27 14.49 52.34 -10.62
N GLY A 28 14.13 53.62 -10.53
CA GLY A 28 13.63 54.40 -11.65
C GLY A 28 12.13 54.68 -11.64
N GLY A 29 11.74 55.75 -10.95
CA GLY A 29 10.87 56.80 -11.51
C GLY A 29 9.63 56.38 -12.31
N ALA A 30 8.82 55.44 -11.83
CA ALA A 30 7.42 55.30 -12.23
C ALA A 30 6.71 54.41 -11.19
N ARG A 31 5.86 55.01 -10.34
CA ARG A 31 4.91 54.25 -9.51
C ARG A 31 3.94 53.54 -10.47
N ARG A 32 4.29 52.32 -10.91
CA ARG A 32 3.38 51.46 -11.66
C ARG A 32 2.35 50.95 -10.67
N TYR A 33 1.17 51.56 -10.67
CA TYR A 33 0.00 50.96 -10.05
C TYR A 33 -0.30 49.65 -10.78
N SER A 34 -0.05 48.52 -10.13
CA SER A 34 -0.36 47.20 -10.67
C SER A 34 -1.86 47.01 -10.62
N SER A 35 -2.58 47.41 -11.67
CA SER A 35 -4.01 47.13 -11.75
C SER A 35 -4.20 45.62 -11.93
N LEU A 36 -4.80 44.98 -10.93
CA LEU A 36 -5.62 43.80 -11.15
C LEU A 36 -6.71 44.19 -12.16
N ILE A 37 -6.76 43.44 -13.25
CA ILE A 37 -7.81 43.30 -14.26
C ILE A 37 -8.93 44.36 -14.12
N PRO A 38 -8.92 45.47 -14.88
CA PRO A 38 -9.98 46.46 -14.76
C PRO A 38 -11.29 45.83 -15.23
N GLU A 39 -12.25 45.75 -14.29
CA GLU A 39 -13.66 45.60 -14.61
C GLU A 39 -14.17 46.94 -15.14
N ALA A 40 -14.80 46.92 -16.31
CA ALA A 40 -15.35 48.13 -16.90
C ALA A 40 -16.56 48.60 -16.08
N LYS A 41 -16.35 49.55 -15.16
CA LYS A 41 -17.43 50.19 -14.40
C LYS A 41 -18.10 51.27 -15.25
N THR A 42 -19.44 51.30 -15.24
CA THR A 42 -20.20 52.39 -15.86
C THR A 42 -20.39 53.53 -14.86
N CYS A 43 -20.08 54.77 -15.26
CA CYS A 43 -20.25 55.93 -14.41
C CYS A 43 -21.74 56.34 -14.36
N LEU A 44 -22.23 56.62 -13.16
CA LEU A 44 -23.56 57.21 -12.96
C LEU A 44 -23.45 58.73 -12.85
N LYS A 45 -24.59 59.42 -13.01
CA LYS A 45 -24.69 60.88 -12.79
C LYS A 45 -24.62 61.30 -11.32
N TYR A 46 -24.71 60.33 -10.40
CA TYR A 46 -24.74 60.57 -8.96
C TYR A 46 -23.33 60.51 -8.37
N ARG A 47 -23.05 61.38 -7.39
CA ARG A 47 -21.82 61.32 -6.61
C ARG A 47 -21.97 60.31 -5.48
N ILE A 48 -20.84 59.76 -5.03
CA ILE A 48 -20.80 58.89 -3.85
C ILE A 48 -21.17 59.75 -2.64
N THR A 49 -22.16 59.29 -1.86
CA THR A 49 -22.58 59.95 -0.62
C THR A 49 -22.17 59.09 0.57
N VAL A 50 -21.51 59.70 1.53
CA VAL A 50 -20.97 59.09 2.74
C VAL A 50 -21.53 59.80 3.97
N PRO A 51 -21.59 59.15 5.14
CA PRO A 51 -22.05 59.79 6.37
C PRO A 51 -21.25 61.06 6.70
N TYR A 52 -21.96 62.10 7.13
CA TYR A 52 -21.35 63.38 7.49
C TYR A 52 -20.46 63.25 8.74
N SER A 53 -19.31 63.90 8.71
CA SER A 53 -18.35 63.98 9.82
C SER A 53 -17.66 65.34 9.78
N GLU A 54 -17.54 65.99 10.94
CA GLU A 54 -16.92 67.32 11.03
C GLU A 54 -15.40 67.28 10.82
N ASN A 55 -14.77 66.18 11.21
CA ASN A 55 -13.30 66.06 11.32
C ASN A 55 -12.65 65.25 10.19
N SER A 56 -13.43 64.80 9.20
CA SER A 56 -12.92 63.89 8.17
C SER A 56 -13.61 64.01 6.84
N ASP A 57 -12.83 63.78 5.78
CA ASP A 57 -13.30 63.65 4.42
C ASP A 57 -13.02 62.24 3.88
N TRP A 58 -13.68 61.88 2.78
CA TRP A 58 -13.50 60.60 2.11
C TRP A 58 -12.89 60.84 0.73
N ASP A 59 -11.77 60.19 0.44
CA ASP A 59 -11.08 60.30 -0.85
C ASP A 59 -10.57 58.93 -1.32
N ASP A 60 -10.21 58.83 -2.59
CA ASP A 60 -9.64 57.62 -3.18
C ASP A 60 -8.18 57.43 -2.71
N ALA A 61 -7.86 56.22 -2.23
CA ALA A 61 -6.55 55.93 -1.67
C ALA A 61 -5.40 56.03 -2.69
N LEU A 62 -5.66 55.73 -3.97
CA LEU A 62 -4.66 55.79 -5.04
C LEU A 62 -4.43 57.22 -5.54
N ILE A 63 -5.49 58.03 -5.59
CA ILE A 63 -5.40 59.44 -6.02
C ILE A 63 -4.74 60.28 -4.93
N ARG A 64 -5.20 60.16 -3.68
CA ARG A 64 -4.69 60.96 -2.57
C ARG A 64 -3.32 60.45 -2.10
N ALA A 65 -3.09 59.15 -2.15
CA ALA A 65 -1.90 58.48 -1.60
C ALA A 65 -1.57 58.96 -0.16
N PRO A 66 -2.50 58.80 0.79
CA PRO A 66 -2.39 59.40 2.12
C PRO A 66 -1.27 58.76 2.95
N ASP A 67 -0.57 59.59 3.72
CA ASP A 67 0.36 59.12 4.76
C ASP A 67 -0.39 58.67 6.02
N SER A 68 0.26 57.86 6.88
CA SER A 68 -0.35 57.34 8.12
C SER A 68 -0.87 58.44 9.05
N THR A 69 -0.26 59.62 9.02
CA THR A 69 -0.67 60.77 9.83
C THR A 69 -1.92 61.47 9.32
N GLU A 70 -2.22 61.34 8.02
CA GLU A 70 -3.37 61.95 7.36
C GLU A 70 -4.63 61.12 7.56
N LEU A 71 -4.50 59.80 7.77
CA LEU A 71 -5.62 58.92 8.04
C LEU A 71 -6.35 59.30 9.34
N GLN A 72 -7.68 59.22 9.32
CA GLN A 72 -8.47 59.46 10.52
C GLN A 72 -8.28 58.30 11.51
N LYS A 73 -8.01 58.64 12.77
CA LYS A 73 -7.94 57.69 13.88
C LYS A 73 -9.29 57.57 14.57
N PHE A 74 -9.64 56.36 14.97
CA PHE A 74 -10.81 56.07 15.81
C PHE A 74 -10.44 55.08 16.90
N THR A 75 -11.31 54.94 17.90
CA THR A 75 -11.12 53.99 19.01
C THR A 75 -11.97 52.76 18.73
N LYS A 76 -11.33 51.60 18.54
CA LYS A 76 -11.97 50.32 18.30
C LYS A 76 -12.16 49.54 19.60
N GLU A 77 -13.32 48.91 19.76
CA GLU A 77 -13.58 47.97 20.86
C GLU A 77 -12.86 46.64 20.61
N THR A 78 -12.05 46.22 21.58
CA THR A 78 -11.20 45.02 21.51
C THR A 78 -11.57 43.81 22.40
N PRO A 79 -12.62 43.79 23.27
CA PRO A 79 -12.88 42.64 24.14
C PRO A 79 -13.01 41.28 23.42
N LEU A 80 -13.65 41.27 22.24
CA LEU A 80 -13.79 40.07 21.43
C LEU A 80 -12.42 39.56 20.95
N PHE A 81 -11.59 40.45 20.42
CA PHE A 81 -10.24 40.15 19.98
C PHE A 81 -9.36 39.68 21.16
N LEU A 82 -9.40 40.38 22.29
CA LEU A 82 -8.61 40.04 23.48
C LEU A 82 -8.95 38.65 24.03
N ARG A 83 -10.22 38.23 23.99
CA ARG A 83 -10.62 36.88 24.40
C ARG A 83 -9.97 35.81 23.52
N PHE A 84 -10.00 36.02 22.21
CA PHE A 84 -9.36 35.10 21.26
C PHE A 84 -7.83 35.14 21.37
N PHE A 85 -7.25 36.33 21.49
CA PHE A 85 -5.82 36.53 21.65
C PHE A 85 -5.29 35.89 22.93
N LYS A 86 -6.03 35.97 24.04
CA LYS A 86 -5.69 35.27 25.28
C LYS A 86 -5.61 33.76 25.07
N LEU A 87 -6.63 33.16 24.45
CA LEU A 87 -6.65 31.73 24.14
C LEU A 87 -5.43 31.32 23.31
N LEU A 88 -5.08 32.14 22.32
CA LEU A 88 -3.95 31.87 21.44
C LEU A 88 -2.60 32.02 22.19
N CYS A 89 -2.43 33.08 22.98
CA CYS A 89 -1.24 33.27 23.81
C CYS A 89 -1.05 32.19 24.88
N ASP A 90 -2.15 31.69 25.46
CA ASP A 90 -2.13 30.58 26.41
C ASP A 90 -1.71 29.27 25.73
N GLN A 91 -2.16 29.03 24.49
CA GLN A 91 -1.73 27.88 23.69
C GLN A 91 -0.26 27.98 23.22
N GLU A 92 0.21 29.20 22.95
CA GLU A 92 1.58 29.47 22.48
C GLU A 92 2.58 29.73 23.61
N ASN A 93 2.15 29.63 24.88
CA ASN A 93 2.96 29.90 26.08
C ASN A 93 3.61 31.29 26.09
N ARG A 94 2.88 32.33 25.67
CA ARG A 94 3.36 33.73 25.63
C ARG A 94 2.44 34.72 26.36
N PRO A 95 2.20 34.54 27.67
CA PRO A 95 1.28 35.39 28.43
C PRO A 95 1.74 36.86 28.52
N ASN A 96 3.05 37.13 28.45
CA ASN A 96 3.59 38.49 28.54
C ASN A 96 3.15 39.37 27.35
N HIS A 97 3.08 38.80 26.14
CA HIS A 97 2.59 39.51 24.96
C HIS A 97 1.11 39.87 25.08
N PHE A 98 0.30 38.97 25.66
CA PHE A 98 -1.10 39.26 25.98
C PHE A 98 -1.22 40.44 26.95
N VAL A 99 -0.45 40.43 28.03
CA VAL A 99 -0.50 41.49 29.07
C VAL A 99 -0.08 42.85 28.50
N GLU A 100 0.98 42.89 27.68
CA GLU A 100 1.45 44.15 27.07
C GLU A 100 0.41 44.73 26.10
N PHE A 101 -0.17 43.90 25.24
CA PHE A 101 -1.19 44.34 24.29
C PHE A 101 -2.51 44.70 24.98
N ALA A 102 -2.91 43.95 26.01
CA ALA A 102 -4.10 44.24 26.81
C ALA A 102 -3.98 45.59 27.51
N LYS A 103 -2.82 45.92 28.10
CA LYS A 103 -2.54 47.24 28.71
C LYS A 103 -2.67 48.38 27.70
N ARG A 104 -2.16 48.19 26.48
CA ARG A 104 -2.29 49.16 25.39
C ARG A 104 -3.76 49.38 24.95
N CYS A 105 -4.62 48.40 25.19
CA CYS A 105 -6.01 48.38 24.74
C CYS A 105 -7.05 48.73 25.84
N GLU A 106 -6.63 49.07 27.07
CA GLU A 106 -7.54 49.25 28.21
C GLU A 106 -8.63 50.30 27.99
N SER A 107 -8.33 51.38 27.27
CA SER A 107 -9.30 52.44 26.89
C SER A 107 -9.89 52.26 25.48
N GLY A 108 -9.76 51.08 24.90
CA GLY A 108 -9.99 50.83 23.48
C GLY A 108 -8.73 51.09 22.64
N LEU A 109 -8.66 50.45 21.48
CA LEU A 109 -7.48 50.51 20.62
C LEU A 109 -7.62 51.68 19.63
N VAL A 110 -6.75 52.69 19.77
CA VAL A 110 -6.71 53.84 18.86
C VAL A 110 -5.93 53.46 17.59
N VAL A 111 -6.63 53.38 16.46
CA VAL A 111 -6.07 52.95 15.16
C VAL A 111 -6.61 53.79 14.01
N GLU A 112 -5.87 53.80 12.90
CA GLU A 112 -6.27 54.38 11.63
C GLU A 112 -7.46 53.60 11.05
N LYS A 113 -8.56 54.29 10.77
CA LYS A 113 -9.87 53.67 10.47
C LYS A 113 -9.90 52.88 9.17
N SER A 114 -9.14 53.30 8.18
CA SER A 114 -9.13 52.65 6.86
C SER A 114 -7.97 51.68 6.68
N ALA A 115 -7.20 51.37 7.73
CA ALA A 115 -6.06 50.45 7.67
C ALA A 115 -6.40 49.09 8.29
N PHE A 116 -7.21 48.30 7.57
CA PHE A 116 -7.69 47.00 8.01
C PHE A 116 -7.68 45.93 6.90
N VAL A 117 -7.83 44.67 7.33
CA VAL A 117 -8.03 43.49 6.49
C VAL A 117 -9.32 42.81 6.92
N THR A 118 -10.15 42.40 5.97
CA THR A 118 -11.41 41.71 6.27
C THR A 118 -11.16 40.27 6.70
N LYS A 119 -12.09 39.67 7.46
CA LYS A 119 -12.00 38.25 7.84
C LYS A 119 -11.81 37.32 6.63
N LYS A 120 -12.53 37.55 5.53
CA LYS A 120 -12.43 36.71 4.31
C LYS A 120 -11.02 36.72 3.74
N GLU A 121 -10.44 37.91 3.58
CA GLU A 121 -9.06 38.06 3.08
C GLU A 121 -8.04 37.43 4.03
N LEU A 122 -8.24 37.57 5.34
CA LEU A 122 -7.37 36.96 6.34
C LEU A 122 -7.43 35.42 6.26
N MET A 123 -8.63 34.86 6.15
CA MET A 123 -8.86 33.41 6.03
C MET A 123 -8.26 32.83 4.74
N GLU A 124 -8.41 33.53 3.60
CA GLU A 124 -7.75 33.15 2.35
C GLU A 124 -6.22 33.15 2.49
N THR A 125 -5.69 34.16 3.18
CA THR A 125 -4.24 34.28 3.41
C THR A 125 -3.75 33.19 4.37
N MET A 126 -4.52 32.85 5.41
CA MET A 126 -4.20 31.76 6.33
C MET A 126 -4.23 30.40 5.61
N TRP A 127 -5.24 30.16 4.78
CA TRP A 127 -5.34 28.92 3.99
C TRP A 127 -4.15 28.74 3.04
N ALA A 128 -3.82 29.79 2.29
CA ALA A 128 -2.68 29.79 1.36
C ALA A 128 -1.33 29.54 2.06
N ASN A 129 -1.22 29.85 3.36
CA ASN A 129 -0.02 29.66 4.16
C ASN A 129 -0.02 28.36 4.98
N GLY A 130 -1.00 27.48 4.76
CA GLY A 130 -1.04 26.15 5.39
C GLY A 130 -1.37 26.17 6.88
N TYR A 131 -2.14 27.16 7.34
CA TYR A 131 -2.77 27.08 8.66
C TYR A 131 -3.74 25.90 8.71
N SER A 132 -3.87 25.30 9.88
CA SER A 132 -4.71 24.10 10.03
C SER A 132 -6.19 24.44 9.94
N GLU A 133 -7.01 23.48 9.49
CA GLU A 133 -8.48 23.65 9.47
C GLU A 133 -9.05 23.94 10.86
N ALA A 134 -8.45 23.39 11.92
CA ALA A 134 -8.86 23.66 13.30
C ALA A 134 -8.65 25.13 13.70
N GLU A 135 -7.52 25.73 13.32
CA GLU A 135 -7.26 27.16 13.55
C GLU A 135 -8.22 28.01 12.72
N MET A 136 -8.37 27.70 11.43
CA MET A 136 -9.31 28.38 10.54
C MET A 136 -10.74 28.35 11.09
N ASN A 137 -11.19 27.20 11.60
CA ASN A 137 -12.49 27.06 12.23
C ASN A 137 -12.61 27.85 13.55
N ALA A 138 -11.53 27.96 14.32
CA ALA A 138 -11.51 28.80 15.51
C ALA A 138 -11.68 30.29 15.15
N PHE A 139 -11.01 30.77 14.10
CA PHE A 139 -11.18 32.12 13.56
C PHE A 139 -12.58 32.36 13.00
N SER A 140 -13.16 31.37 12.31
CA SER A 140 -14.49 31.50 11.72
C SER A 140 -15.60 31.61 12.78
N LEU A 141 -15.44 30.90 13.90
CA LEU A 141 -16.37 30.90 15.03
C LEU A 141 -16.17 32.09 15.99
N ALA A 142 -14.93 32.57 16.14
CA ALA A 142 -14.62 33.62 17.10
C ALA A 142 -15.01 35.03 16.61
N PHE A 143 -14.98 35.27 15.30
CA PHE A 143 -15.19 36.60 14.74
C PHE A 143 -16.39 36.63 13.77
N PRO A 144 -17.23 37.67 13.80
CA PRO A 144 -18.25 37.93 12.77
C PRO A 144 -17.66 38.07 11.36
N ASP A 145 -18.49 37.91 10.32
CA ASP A 145 -18.04 37.97 8.92
C ASP A 145 -17.68 39.38 8.44
N ASP A 146 -18.24 40.40 9.09
CA ASP A 146 -17.97 41.82 8.90
C ASP A 146 -16.84 42.35 9.80
N TYR A 147 -16.15 41.48 10.54
CA TYR A 147 -15.05 41.90 11.41
C TYR A 147 -13.83 42.37 10.60
N GLU A 148 -13.35 43.57 10.93
CA GLU A 148 -12.19 44.22 10.30
C GLU A 148 -10.96 44.13 11.20
N PHE A 149 -9.99 43.30 10.83
CA PHE A 149 -8.74 43.15 11.56
C PHE A 149 -7.78 44.31 11.25
N HIS A 150 -7.43 45.09 12.27
CA HIS A 150 -6.50 46.21 12.09
C HIS A 150 -5.05 45.75 12.24
N TYR A 151 -4.11 46.51 11.66
CA TYR A 151 -2.71 46.11 11.63
C TYR A 151 -2.08 45.84 13.02
N PRO A 152 -2.43 46.50 14.15
CA PRO A 152 -1.87 46.14 15.45
C PRO A 152 -2.41 44.81 15.99
N GLU A 153 -3.67 44.48 15.68
CA GLU A 153 -4.27 43.18 16.01
C GLU A 153 -3.55 42.07 15.27
N LEU A 154 -3.31 42.25 13.96
CA LEU A 154 -2.56 41.30 13.13
C LEU A 154 -1.11 41.15 13.59
N ALA A 155 -0.44 42.25 13.93
CA ALA A 155 0.92 42.26 14.43
C ALA A 155 1.05 41.48 15.74
N ALA A 156 0.13 41.69 16.68
CA ALA A 156 0.10 40.97 17.95
C ALA A 156 -0.22 39.47 17.76
N LEU A 157 -1.17 39.16 16.87
CA LEU A 157 -1.64 37.80 16.62
C LEU A 157 -0.56 36.92 15.98
N PHE A 158 0.13 37.43 14.96
CA PHE A 158 1.10 36.67 14.16
C PHE A 158 2.57 36.98 14.48
N GLU A 159 2.84 37.83 15.47
CA GLU A 159 4.19 38.28 15.85
C GLU A 159 4.97 38.87 14.68
N VAL A 160 4.33 39.79 13.96
CA VAL A 160 4.92 40.52 12.84
C VAL A 160 5.02 42.01 13.18
N SER A 161 5.90 42.72 12.50
CA SER A 161 6.03 44.17 12.68
C SER A 161 4.72 44.90 12.32
N GLU A 162 4.37 45.92 13.09
CA GLU A 162 3.20 46.76 12.80
C GLU A 162 3.33 47.47 11.45
N GLU A 163 4.55 47.82 11.04
CA GLU A 163 4.82 48.46 9.75
C GLU A 163 4.48 47.54 8.56
N ASP A 164 4.85 46.26 8.63
CA ASP A 164 4.55 45.31 7.56
C ASP A 164 3.05 44.99 7.50
N CYS A 165 2.41 44.87 8.66
CA CYS A 165 0.95 44.69 8.73
C CYS A 165 0.21 45.93 8.20
N TYR A 166 0.71 47.14 8.47
CA TYR A 166 0.15 48.38 7.93
C TYR A 166 0.27 48.44 6.40
N LYS A 167 1.47 48.17 5.86
CA LYS A 167 1.70 48.09 4.41
C LYS A 167 0.81 47.05 3.75
N PHE A 168 0.63 45.89 4.39
CA PHE A 168 -0.24 44.83 3.89
C PHE A 168 -1.70 45.26 3.84
N ALA A 169 -2.22 45.86 4.92
CA ALA A 169 -3.59 46.36 4.99
C ALA A 169 -3.84 47.45 3.93
N MET A 170 -2.94 48.44 3.81
CA MET A 170 -3.09 49.53 2.83
C MET A 170 -3.06 49.02 1.38
N ARG A 171 -2.23 48.03 1.06
CA ARG A 171 -2.23 47.42 -0.28
C ARG A 171 -3.56 46.77 -0.62
N LYS A 172 -4.15 46.03 0.33
CA LYS A 172 -5.47 45.41 0.14
C LYS A 172 -6.57 46.43 -0.10
N ARG A 173 -6.57 47.55 0.65
CA ARG A 173 -7.53 48.63 0.45
C ARG A 173 -7.35 49.36 -0.88
N MET A 174 -6.10 49.50 -1.34
CA MET A 174 -5.78 50.04 -2.67
C MET A 174 -6.24 49.12 -3.81
N ASP A 175 -6.11 47.79 -3.64
CA ASP A 175 -6.58 46.81 -4.62
C ASP A 175 -8.10 46.86 -4.81
N GLU A 176 -8.86 47.11 -3.75
CA GLU A 176 -10.33 47.19 -3.78
C GLU A 176 -10.89 48.52 -4.31
N GLN A 177 -10.05 49.53 -4.59
CA GLN A 177 -10.47 50.90 -4.94
C GLN A 177 -11.46 51.51 -3.91
N ALA A 178 -11.25 51.20 -2.63
CA ALA A 178 -12.11 51.69 -1.57
C ALA A 178 -11.82 53.16 -1.24
N LEU A 179 -12.87 53.91 -0.90
CA LEU A 179 -12.71 55.25 -0.33
C LEU A 179 -12.11 55.14 1.07
N VAL A 180 -11.15 56.00 1.36
CA VAL A 180 -10.41 56.06 2.61
C VAL A 180 -10.78 57.33 3.36
N GLN A 181 -10.92 57.21 4.68
CA GLN A 181 -11.31 58.30 5.54
C GLN A 181 -10.07 59.05 6.04
N ILE A 182 -9.94 60.30 5.62
CA ILE A 182 -8.79 61.17 5.85
C ILE A 182 -9.22 62.30 6.78
N LYS A 183 -8.28 62.85 7.55
CA LYS A 183 -8.53 64.04 8.36
C LYS A 183 -8.86 65.22 7.46
N LYS A 184 -9.87 65.99 7.86
CA LYS A 184 -10.26 67.18 7.13
C LYS A 184 -9.12 68.20 7.16
N GLU A 185 -8.64 68.57 5.98
CA GLU A 185 -7.67 69.65 5.83
C GLU A 185 -8.39 71.01 5.83
N ALA A 186 -7.67 72.05 6.25
CA ALA A 186 -8.16 73.41 6.08
C ALA A 186 -8.22 73.74 4.59
N ASP A 187 -9.32 74.35 4.15
CA ASP A 187 -9.49 74.73 2.74
C ASP A 187 -8.29 75.58 2.26
N PRO A 188 -7.71 75.30 1.08
CA PRO A 188 -6.62 76.09 0.53
C PRO A 188 -7.04 77.55 0.33
N PRO A 189 -6.10 78.50 0.23
CA PRO A 189 -6.42 79.94 0.20
C PRO A 189 -7.29 80.32 -1.01
N ALA A 190 -8.60 80.44 -0.76
CA ALA A 190 -9.63 80.71 -1.76
C ALA A 190 -9.45 82.04 -2.49
N VAL A 191 -8.81 83.02 -1.86
CA VAL A 191 -8.62 84.37 -2.44
C VAL A 191 -7.70 84.32 -3.66
N ARG A 192 -6.63 83.52 -3.61
CA ARG A 192 -5.69 83.41 -4.74
C ARG A 192 -6.35 82.70 -5.92
N SER A 193 -7.01 81.56 -5.68
CA SER A 193 -7.71 80.83 -6.74
C SER A 193 -8.84 81.65 -7.35
N PHE A 194 -9.58 82.41 -6.54
CA PHE A 194 -10.60 83.33 -7.01
C PHE A 194 -10.03 84.46 -7.89
N MET A 195 -8.90 85.06 -7.49
CA MET A 195 -8.30 86.13 -8.29
C MET A 195 -7.79 85.62 -9.64
N TRP A 196 -7.20 84.42 -9.68
CA TRP A 196 -6.78 83.79 -10.93
C TRP A 196 -7.96 83.43 -11.83
N SER A 197 -9.05 82.87 -11.27
CA SER A 197 -10.24 82.55 -12.06
C SER A 197 -10.94 83.81 -12.57
N TYR A 198 -11.03 84.87 -11.76
CA TYR A 198 -11.57 86.15 -12.16
C TYR A 198 -10.72 86.81 -13.25
N MET A 199 -9.39 86.87 -13.09
CA MET A 199 -8.50 87.45 -14.11
C MET A 199 -8.63 86.71 -15.44
N LEU A 200 -8.69 85.38 -15.42
CA LEU A 200 -8.87 84.56 -16.62
C LEU A 200 -10.24 84.81 -17.27
N LEU A 201 -11.32 84.83 -16.49
CA LEU A 201 -12.67 85.07 -17.00
C LEU A 201 -12.83 86.50 -17.54
N ALA A 202 -12.41 87.51 -16.78
CA ALA A 202 -12.46 88.91 -17.19
C ALA A 202 -11.57 89.14 -18.42
N GLY A 203 -10.35 88.60 -18.44
CA GLY A 203 -9.44 88.71 -19.56
C GLY A 203 -10.00 88.08 -20.83
N THR A 204 -10.55 86.86 -20.75
CA THR A 204 -11.03 86.12 -21.93
C THR A 204 -12.41 86.54 -22.43
N CYS A 205 -13.35 86.80 -21.52
CA CYS A 205 -14.74 87.13 -21.89
C CYS A 205 -14.97 88.63 -22.13
N ALA A 206 -14.15 89.53 -21.57
CA ALA A 206 -14.32 90.97 -21.81
C ALA A 206 -13.57 91.46 -23.06
N THR A 207 -12.50 90.77 -23.48
CA THR A 207 -11.64 91.24 -24.60
C THR A 207 -11.84 90.47 -25.90
N LEU A 208 -12.28 89.21 -25.84
CA LEU A 208 -12.70 88.44 -27.01
C LEU A 208 -14.20 88.12 -26.90
N THR A 209 -14.88 88.06 -28.04
CA THR A 209 -16.24 87.48 -28.17
C THR A 209 -16.15 86.07 -28.77
N PRO A 210 -15.52 85.08 -28.08
CA PRO A 210 -15.26 83.77 -28.66
C PRO A 210 -16.55 82.97 -28.83
N PHE A 211 -17.53 83.16 -27.94
CA PHE A 211 -18.76 82.37 -27.88
C PHE A 211 -19.87 82.86 -28.81
N SER A 212 -19.73 84.04 -29.43
CA SER A 212 -20.73 84.59 -30.37
C SER A 212 -20.22 84.69 -31.81
N ASN A 213 -18.98 84.26 -32.07
CA ASN A 213 -18.41 84.26 -33.41
C ASN A 213 -18.97 83.10 -34.27
N TYR A 214 -19.02 83.31 -35.58
CA TYR A 214 -19.41 82.32 -36.58
C TYR A 214 -18.65 80.99 -36.46
N VAL A 215 -17.35 81.02 -36.14
CA VAL A 215 -16.57 79.79 -35.95
C VAL A 215 -17.10 78.96 -34.78
N TRP A 216 -17.53 79.62 -33.70
CA TRP A 216 -18.12 78.94 -32.54
C TRP A 216 -19.50 78.39 -32.86
N MET A 217 -20.41 79.21 -33.39
CA MET A 217 -21.80 78.80 -33.66
C MET A 217 -21.95 77.88 -34.88
N GLY A 218 -21.13 78.06 -35.91
CA GLY A 218 -21.23 77.33 -37.17
C GLY A 218 -20.39 76.05 -37.23
N LYS A 219 -19.32 75.95 -36.43
CA LYS A 219 -18.42 74.77 -36.46
C LYS A 219 -18.30 74.10 -35.10
N TYR A 220 -17.82 74.82 -34.09
CA TYR A 220 -17.48 74.20 -32.81
C TYR A 220 -18.69 73.64 -32.07
N LEU A 221 -19.74 74.46 -31.89
CA LEU A 221 -20.94 74.06 -31.17
C LEU A 221 -21.68 72.89 -31.85
N PRO A 222 -21.95 72.91 -33.18
CA PRO A 222 -22.57 71.77 -33.85
C PRO A 222 -21.70 70.51 -33.79
N SER A 223 -20.39 70.62 -33.98
CA SER A 223 -19.49 69.46 -33.90
C SER A 223 -19.47 68.84 -32.50
N VAL A 224 -19.36 69.64 -31.44
CA VAL A 224 -19.39 69.14 -30.05
C VAL A 224 -20.75 68.51 -29.73
N MET A 225 -21.86 69.12 -30.16
CA MET A 225 -23.19 68.54 -29.96
C MET A 225 -23.34 67.19 -30.64
N VAL A 226 -22.94 67.08 -31.92
CA VAL A 226 -22.98 65.80 -32.66
C VAL A 226 -22.08 64.76 -32.00
N LEU A 227 -20.84 65.11 -31.64
CA LEU A 227 -19.92 64.17 -30.97
C LEU A 227 -20.47 63.71 -29.61
N SER A 228 -21.07 64.62 -28.82
CA SER A 228 -21.67 64.28 -27.54
C SER A 228 -22.89 63.36 -27.70
N ALA A 229 -23.74 63.60 -28.71
CA ALA A 229 -24.90 62.76 -29.00
C ALA A 229 -24.49 61.38 -29.51
N LEU A 230 -23.49 61.31 -30.41
CA LEU A 230 -22.90 60.06 -30.87
C LEU A 230 -22.29 59.28 -29.71
N TRP A 231 -21.55 59.94 -28.80
CA TRP A 231 -21.01 59.29 -27.62
C TRP A 231 -22.10 58.77 -26.68
N GLN A 232 -23.11 59.59 -26.34
CA GLN A 232 -24.21 59.15 -25.47
C GLN A 232 -24.97 57.96 -26.06
N TYR A 233 -25.18 57.93 -27.38
CA TYR A 233 -25.90 56.86 -28.05
C TYR A 233 -25.05 55.59 -28.24
N PHE A 234 -23.79 55.71 -28.67
CA PHE A 234 -22.94 54.57 -29.03
C PHE A 234 -21.95 54.13 -27.94
N SER A 235 -21.78 54.88 -26.84
CA SER A 235 -20.77 54.58 -25.81
C SER A 235 -20.82 53.14 -25.32
N LYS A 236 -22.00 52.59 -25.03
CA LYS A 236 -22.14 51.19 -24.58
C LYS A 236 -21.67 50.20 -25.64
N GLY A 237 -22.14 50.33 -26.87
CA GLY A 237 -21.79 49.41 -27.96
C GLY A 237 -20.33 49.52 -28.41
N ALA A 238 -19.74 50.71 -28.37
CA ALA A 238 -18.32 50.92 -28.60
C ALA A 238 -17.49 50.26 -27.49
N THR A 239 -17.86 50.52 -26.22
CA THR A 239 -17.19 49.95 -25.04
C THR A 239 -17.23 48.42 -25.06
N GLU A 240 -18.38 47.82 -25.36
CA GLU A 240 -18.52 46.37 -25.48
C GLU A 240 -17.59 45.80 -26.55
N LYS A 241 -17.57 46.37 -27.77
CA LYS A 241 -16.68 45.92 -28.84
C LYS A 241 -15.20 46.00 -28.46
N TYR A 242 -14.76 47.10 -27.84
CA TYR A 242 -13.37 47.25 -27.39
C TYR A 242 -12.99 46.24 -26.30
N TYR A 243 -13.90 45.92 -25.39
CA TYR A 243 -13.62 44.98 -24.30
C TYR A 243 -13.83 43.51 -24.68
N THR A 244 -14.58 43.18 -25.73
CA THR A 244 -14.84 41.79 -26.13
C THR A 244 -13.54 41.02 -26.43
N GLU A 245 -12.63 41.59 -27.23
CA GLU A 245 -11.34 40.94 -27.53
C GLU A 245 -10.50 40.75 -26.26
N SER A 246 -10.42 41.79 -25.44
CA SER A 246 -9.71 41.72 -24.15
C SER A 246 -10.33 40.68 -23.20
N ARG A 247 -11.67 40.54 -23.19
CA ARG A 247 -12.36 39.54 -22.37
C ARG A 247 -12.11 38.12 -22.87
N MET A 248 -12.21 37.89 -24.17
CA MET A 248 -11.92 36.58 -24.77
C MET A 248 -10.47 36.14 -24.52
N MET A 249 -9.50 37.06 -24.65
CA MET A 249 -8.10 36.77 -24.33
C MET A 249 -7.89 36.46 -22.83
N ARG A 250 -8.62 37.15 -21.94
CA ARG A 250 -8.59 36.84 -20.50
C ARG A 250 -9.15 35.45 -20.22
N GLU A 251 -10.32 35.14 -20.78
CA GLU A 251 -10.97 33.84 -20.62
C GLU A 251 -10.09 32.71 -21.14
N SER A 252 -9.44 32.89 -22.30
CA SER A 252 -8.52 31.87 -22.85
C SER A 252 -7.26 31.69 -22.00
N ILE A 253 -6.66 32.78 -21.49
CA ILE A 253 -5.50 32.69 -20.58
C ILE A 253 -5.87 31.96 -19.29
N VAL A 254 -7.03 32.28 -18.70
CA VAL A 254 -7.51 31.62 -17.47
C VAL A 254 -7.76 30.14 -17.74
N ALA A 255 -8.41 29.80 -18.87
CA ALA A 255 -8.67 28.42 -19.26
C ALA A 255 -7.38 27.62 -19.46
N HIS A 256 -6.40 28.15 -20.22
CA HIS A 256 -5.11 27.49 -20.42
C HIS A 256 -4.32 27.32 -19.13
N LYS A 257 -4.38 28.30 -18.23
CA LYS A 257 -3.75 28.19 -16.91
C LYS A 257 -4.39 27.08 -16.09
N GLN A 258 -5.73 27.02 -16.05
CA GLN A 258 -6.47 25.99 -15.32
C GLN A 258 -6.18 24.60 -15.90
N GLU A 259 -6.28 24.43 -17.21
CA GLU A 259 -5.95 23.18 -17.91
C GLU A 259 -4.52 22.72 -17.62
N GLY A 260 -3.55 23.64 -17.71
CA GLY A 260 -2.16 23.33 -17.39
C GLY A 260 -1.93 22.95 -15.92
N GLN A 261 -2.64 23.61 -15.00
CA GLN A 261 -2.58 23.28 -13.57
C GLN A 261 -3.19 21.91 -13.27
N ASP A 262 -4.32 21.58 -13.90
CA ASP A 262 -4.99 20.30 -13.71
C ASP A 262 -4.16 19.14 -14.25
N LEU A 263 -3.59 19.29 -15.46
CA LEU A 263 -2.70 18.30 -16.06
C LEU A 263 -1.45 18.09 -15.20
N LEU A 264 -0.84 19.18 -14.71
CA LEU A 264 0.33 19.08 -13.84
C LEU A 264 -0.03 18.39 -12.51
N PHE A 265 -1.16 18.75 -11.91
CA PHE A 265 -1.63 18.15 -10.67
C PHE A 265 -1.88 16.64 -10.83
N GLU A 266 -2.50 16.22 -11.93
CA GLU A 266 -2.73 14.80 -12.22
C GLU A 266 -1.41 14.03 -12.38
N LYS A 267 -0.44 14.60 -13.11
CA LYS A 267 0.88 13.98 -13.29
C LYS A 267 1.64 13.86 -11.97
N VAL A 268 1.66 14.92 -11.15
CA VAL A 268 2.29 14.90 -9.83
C VAL A 268 1.63 13.87 -8.92
N LYS A 269 0.29 13.75 -8.97
CA LYS A 269 -0.45 12.74 -8.21
C LYS A 269 -0.06 11.32 -8.61
N ASN A 270 0.12 11.05 -9.90
CA ASN A 270 0.55 9.74 -10.38
C ASN A 270 1.97 9.39 -9.90
N PHE A 271 2.90 10.34 -9.93
CA PHE A 271 4.28 10.15 -9.47
C PHE A 271 4.44 10.12 -7.94
N ALA A 272 3.43 10.56 -7.17
CA ALA A 272 3.50 10.53 -5.71
C ALA A 272 3.70 9.09 -5.17
N HIS A 273 3.28 8.08 -5.92
CA HIS A 273 3.39 6.68 -5.53
C HIS A 273 4.77 6.06 -5.76
N ASP A 274 5.65 6.70 -6.53
CA ASP A 274 6.98 6.16 -6.85
C ASP A 274 7.86 6.02 -5.60
N SER A 275 7.62 6.84 -4.59
CA SER A 275 8.27 6.75 -3.28
C SER A 275 8.07 5.39 -2.59
N ARG A 276 6.95 4.71 -2.84
CA ARG A 276 6.63 3.40 -2.22
C ARG A 276 7.48 2.26 -2.75
N CYS A 277 8.12 2.42 -3.90
CA CYS A 277 9.01 1.39 -4.46
C CYS A 277 10.17 1.08 -3.50
N LEU A 278 10.71 2.11 -2.84
CA LEU A 278 11.79 1.96 -1.87
C LEU A 278 11.31 1.20 -0.62
N ASP A 279 10.09 1.45 -0.16
CA ASP A 279 9.51 0.74 0.96
C ASP A 279 9.42 -0.77 0.66
N TYR A 280 8.91 -1.15 -0.52
CA TYR A 280 8.83 -2.56 -0.93
C TYR A 280 10.20 -3.22 -1.06
N LEU A 281 11.20 -2.51 -1.58
CA LEU A 281 12.55 -3.04 -1.71
C LEU A 281 13.21 -3.23 -0.34
N SER A 282 12.90 -2.37 0.62
CA SER A 282 13.40 -2.47 2.00
C SER A 282 12.83 -3.69 2.74
N THR A 283 11.55 -4.03 2.53
CA THR A 283 10.92 -5.18 3.21
C THR A 283 11.30 -6.52 2.59
N PHE A 284 11.69 -6.53 1.30
CA PHE A 284 12.01 -7.74 0.55
C PHE A 284 12.97 -8.69 1.28
N ARG A 285 14.07 -8.16 1.82
CA ARG A 285 15.09 -8.97 2.53
C ARG A 285 14.50 -9.65 3.78
N GLY A 286 13.76 -8.89 4.59
CA GLY A 286 13.18 -9.40 5.84
C GLY A 286 12.09 -10.45 5.59
N GLU A 287 11.24 -10.20 4.59
CA GLU A 287 10.22 -11.16 4.17
C GLU A 287 10.82 -12.44 3.63
N LEU A 288 11.85 -12.35 2.78
CA LEU A 288 12.50 -13.51 2.17
C LEU A 288 13.21 -14.39 3.22
N GLN A 289 13.88 -13.79 4.19
CA GLN A 289 14.49 -14.54 5.30
C GLN A 289 13.45 -15.31 6.12
N THR A 290 12.32 -14.68 6.42
CA THR A 290 11.22 -15.31 7.18
C THR A 290 10.59 -16.44 6.37
N LYS A 291 10.26 -16.19 5.10
CA LYS A 291 9.69 -17.20 4.19
C LYS A 291 10.63 -18.39 3.98
N LEU A 292 11.94 -18.18 3.88
CA LEU A 292 12.91 -19.28 3.78
C LEU A 292 12.94 -20.16 5.04
N ALA A 293 12.81 -19.57 6.23
CA ALA A 293 12.76 -20.34 7.47
C ALA A 293 11.49 -21.20 7.54
N ASP A 294 10.35 -20.64 7.14
CA ASP A 294 9.08 -21.36 7.13
C ASP A 294 9.03 -22.43 6.02
N TYR A 295 9.61 -22.13 4.86
CA TYR A 295 9.76 -23.10 3.77
C TYR A 295 10.57 -24.33 4.20
N ARG A 296 11.68 -24.14 4.93
CA ARG A 296 12.48 -25.26 5.47
C ARG A 296 11.67 -26.12 6.44
N LYS A 297 10.86 -25.52 7.31
CA LYS A 297 9.97 -26.26 8.22
C LYS A 297 8.92 -27.05 7.45
N ALA A 298 8.31 -26.44 6.43
CA ALA A 298 7.31 -27.08 5.58
C ALA A 298 7.90 -28.27 4.81
N LEU A 299 9.12 -28.16 4.27
CA LEU A 299 9.81 -29.27 3.61
C LEU A 299 10.05 -30.45 4.56
N ILE A 300 10.48 -30.20 5.81
CA ILE A 300 10.67 -31.27 6.80
C ILE A 300 9.33 -31.95 7.12
N GLN A 301 8.25 -31.18 7.27
CA GLN A 301 6.92 -31.74 7.51
C GLN A 301 6.43 -32.57 6.32
N GLN A 302 6.65 -32.10 5.09
CA GLN A 302 6.32 -32.84 3.88
C GLN A 302 7.09 -34.16 3.81
N GLN A 303 8.39 -34.16 4.10
CA GLN A 303 9.20 -35.39 4.14
C GLN A 303 8.69 -36.36 5.21
N LYS A 304 8.33 -35.86 6.40
CA LYS A 304 7.72 -36.69 7.46
C LYS A 304 6.39 -37.30 7.02
N ALA A 305 5.54 -36.53 6.36
CA ALA A 305 4.25 -37.00 5.85
C ALA A 305 4.43 -38.07 4.77
N GLN A 306 5.34 -37.86 3.82
CA GLN A 306 5.67 -38.85 2.78
C GLN A 306 6.21 -40.16 3.37
N MET A 307 7.06 -40.07 4.39
CA MET A 307 7.57 -41.24 5.10
C MET A 307 6.44 -42.01 5.80
N ALA A 308 5.57 -41.31 6.53
CA ALA A 308 4.42 -41.93 7.20
C ALA A 308 3.46 -42.60 6.21
N GLU A 309 3.14 -41.92 5.11
CA GLU A 309 2.26 -42.44 4.07
C GLU A 309 2.85 -43.69 3.40
N ARG A 310 4.15 -43.69 3.09
CA ARG A 310 4.80 -44.84 2.46
C ARG A 310 4.85 -46.05 3.40
N LEU A 311 5.17 -45.84 4.67
CA LEU A 311 5.14 -46.90 5.68
C LEU A 311 3.73 -47.44 5.87
N GLN A 312 2.72 -46.57 5.94
CA GLN A 312 1.32 -46.99 6.06
C GLN A 312 0.89 -47.85 4.85
N ARG A 313 1.20 -47.42 3.63
CA ARG A 313 0.92 -48.21 2.41
C ARG A 313 1.60 -49.57 2.47
N GLN A 314 2.84 -49.62 2.96
CA GLN A 314 3.58 -50.88 3.06
C GLN A 314 3.00 -51.81 4.11
N LEU A 315 2.62 -51.30 5.28
CA LEU A 315 1.96 -52.09 6.32
C LEU A 315 0.61 -52.64 5.85
N VAL A 316 -0.17 -51.85 5.10
CA VAL A 316 -1.43 -52.32 4.49
C VAL A 316 -1.16 -53.39 3.44
N ALA A 317 -0.12 -53.24 2.62
CA ALA A 317 0.26 -54.27 1.63
C ALA A 317 0.66 -55.59 2.31
N VAL A 318 1.46 -55.52 3.38
CA VAL A 318 1.84 -56.68 4.20
C VAL A 318 0.60 -57.36 4.81
N GLN A 319 -0.29 -56.57 5.42
CA GLN A 319 -1.52 -57.09 6.01
C GLN A 319 -2.43 -57.77 4.97
N ASN A 320 -2.56 -57.18 3.78
CA ASN A 320 -3.36 -57.76 2.70
C ASN A 320 -2.74 -59.05 2.15
N ALA A 321 -1.41 -59.11 2.04
CA ALA A 321 -0.70 -60.30 1.62
C ALA A 321 -0.85 -61.43 2.66
N GLU A 322 -0.74 -61.12 3.95
CA GLU A 322 -0.96 -62.08 5.04
C GLU A 322 -2.41 -62.62 5.04
N ALA A 323 -3.40 -61.72 4.90
CA ALA A 323 -4.80 -62.12 4.78
C ALA A 323 -5.05 -62.99 3.54
N GLY A 324 -4.39 -62.67 2.42
CA GLY A 324 -4.44 -63.47 1.18
C GLY A 324 -3.83 -64.87 1.35
N ILE A 325 -2.71 -64.99 2.06
CA ILE A 325 -2.10 -66.28 2.41
C ILE A 325 -3.04 -67.07 3.31
N GLY A 326 -3.60 -66.44 4.35
CA GLY A 326 -4.56 -67.08 5.26
C GLY A 326 -5.79 -67.63 4.53
N ALA A 327 -6.40 -66.82 3.66
CA ALA A 327 -7.55 -67.24 2.85
C ALA A 327 -7.19 -68.36 1.87
N SER A 328 -6.04 -68.27 1.19
CA SER A 328 -5.55 -69.30 0.27
C SER A 328 -5.30 -70.63 1.00
N LEU A 329 -4.72 -70.59 2.19
CA LEU A 329 -4.47 -71.77 3.01
C LEU A 329 -5.77 -72.43 3.44
N GLN A 330 -6.76 -71.66 3.89
CA GLN A 330 -8.08 -72.19 4.24
C GLN A 330 -8.74 -72.91 3.06
N THR A 331 -8.70 -72.31 1.87
CA THR A 331 -9.22 -72.93 0.64
C THR A 331 -8.52 -74.25 0.33
N VAL A 332 -7.18 -74.26 0.34
CA VAL A 332 -6.38 -75.46 0.05
C VAL A 332 -6.61 -76.54 1.09
N ILE A 333 -6.71 -76.20 2.37
CA ILE A 333 -7.04 -77.15 3.44
C ILE A 333 -8.40 -77.81 3.17
N VAL A 334 -9.43 -77.03 2.85
CA VAL A 334 -10.77 -77.58 2.57
C VAL A 334 -10.78 -78.44 1.31
N GLU A 335 -10.12 -77.98 0.24
CA GLU A 335 -10.01 -78.73 -1.02
C GLU A 335 -9.28 -80.06 -0.82
N GLU A 336 -8.13 -80.06 -0.13
CA GLU A 336 -7.34 -81.27 0.13
C GLU A 336 -8.03 -82.24 1.09
N ILE A 337 -8.69 -81.76 2.13
CA ILE A 337 -9.51 -82.61 3.01
C ILE A 337 -10.67 -83.22 2.21
N SER A 338 -11.31 -82.44 1.34
CA SER A 338 -12.41 -82.92 0.49
C SER A 338 -11.96 -83.95 -0.56
N ALA A 339 -10.79 -83.74 -1.17
CA ALA A 339 -10.18 -84.65 -2.14
C ALA A 339 -9.77 -85.96 -1.45
N SER A 340 -9.13 -85.87 -0.28
CA SER A 340 -8.77 -87.02 0.54
C SER A 340 -10.01 -87.82 0.97
N PHE A 341 -11.08 -87.14 1.38
CA PHE A 341 -12.35 -87.80 1.72
C PHE A 341 -12.96 -88.51 0.49
N ARG A 342 -12.99 -87.87 -0.68
CA ARG A 342 -13.50 -88.48 -1.92
C ARG A 342 -12.73 -89.75 -2.29
N GLU A 343 -11.41 -89.73 -2.14
CA GLU A 343 -10.57 -90.91 -2.39
C GLU A 343 -10.82 -92.04 -1.39
N MET A 344 -10.94 -91.73 -0.10
CA MET A 344 -11.20 -92.73 0.94
C MET A 344 -12.61 -93.29 0.86
N PHE A 345 -13.64 -92.45 0.64
CA PHE A 345 -15.02 -92.87 0.45
C PHE A 345 -15.20 -93.76 -0.79
N GLY A 346 -14.43 -93.51 -1.85
CA GLY A 346 -14.42 -94.35 -3.04
C GLY A 346 -13.91 -95.78 -2.79
N LYS A 347 -12.90 -95.91 -1.90
CA LYS A 347 -12.15 -97.15 -1.64
C LYS A 347 -12.69 -97.97 -0.46
N ASP A 348 -13.26 -97.34 0.57
CA ASP A 348 -13.67 -98.01 1.81
C ASP A 348 -15.18 -98.35 1.83
N PRO A 349 -15.57 -99.64 1.76
CA PRO A 349 -16.96 -100.05 1.83
C PRO A 349 -17.60 -99.87 3.22
N ASN A 350 -16.80 -99.76 4.29
CA ASN A 350 -17.32 -99.55 5.65
C ASN A 350 -17.83 -98.12 5.83
N MET A 351 -17.14 -97.13 5.25
CA MET A 351 -17.58 -95.73 5.30
C MET A 351 -18.96 -95.53 4.65
N LYS A 352 -19.27 -96.27 3.58
CA LYS A 352 -20.57 -96.23 2.89
C LYS A 352 -21.72 -96.78 3.74
N LYS A 353 -21.44 -97.82 4.53
CA LYS A 353 -22.41 -98.39 5.48
C LYS A 353 -22.64 -97.44 6.65
N THR A 354 -21.58 -96.90 7.24
CA THR A 354 -21.69 -95.93 8.34
C THR A 354 -22.38 -94.63 7.92
N SER A 355 -22.23 -94.19 6.67
CA SER A 355 -22.99 -93.03 6.16
C SER A 355 -24.49 -93.32 6.02
N LEU A 356 -24.87 -94.56 5.64
CA LEU A 356 -26.26 -94.97 5.57
C LEU A 356 -26.87 -95.10 6.98
N ASP A 357 -26.14 -95.68 7.93
CA ASP A 357 -26.57 -95.82 9.32
C ASP A 357 -26.73 -94.46 10.01
N ALA A 358 -25.83 -93.51 9.73
CA ALA A 358 -25.94 -92.13 10.20
C ALA A 358 -27.15 -91.40 9.59
N ALA A 359 -27.43 -91.61 8.30
CA ALA A 359 -28.60 -91.05 7.64
C ALA A 359 -29.92 -91.60 8.20
N ILE A 360 -30.00 -92.92 8.46
CA ILE A 360 -31.15 -93.56 9.10
C ILE A 360 -31.36 -93.00 10.51
N SER A 361 -30.29 -92.90 11.30
CA SER A 361 -30.35 -92.36 12.67
C SER A 361 -30.76 -90.87 12.70
N ALA A 362 -30.35 -90.08 11.70
CA ALA A 362 -30.75 -88.68 11.57
C ALA A 362 -32.24 -88.51 11.26
N ILE A 363 -32.83 -89.40 10.44
CA ILE A 363 -34.28 -89.43 10.17
C ILE A 363 -35.06 -89.83 11.43
N GLU A 364 -34.48 -90.69 12.27
CA GLU A 364 -35.02 -91.08 13.59
C GLU A 364 -34.87 -90.01 14.68
N GLY A 365 -34.26 -88.85 14.37
CA GLY A 365 -34.07 -87.75 15.32
C GLY A 365 -32.94 -87.96 16.33
N LYS A 366 -32.09 -88.97 16.14
CA LYS A 366 -30.90 -89.23 16.96
C LYS A 366 -29.64 -88.91 16.13
N PRO A 367 -29.10 -87.69 16.21
CA PRO A 367 -27.95 -87.32 15.39
C PRO A 367 -26.72 -88.12 15.83
N VAL A 368 -26.28 -89.06 15.00
CA VAL A 368 -24.99 -89.75 15.10
C VAL A 368 -23.98 -88.99 14.24
N GLU A 369 -22.72 -88.96 14.66
CA GLU A 369 -21.66 -88.25 13.95
C GLU A 369 -21.44 -88.86 12.55
N ASP A 370 -21.67 -88.05 11.52
CA ASP A 370 -21.51 -88.44 10.11
C ASP A 370 -20.02 -88.71 9.81
N PRO A 371 -19.65 -89.79 9.09
CA PRO A 371 -18.27 -90.04 8.64
C PRO A 371 -17.61 -88.85 7.92
N VAL A 372 -18.38 -87.98 7.25
CA VAL A 372 -17.85 -86.73 6.66
C VAL A 372 -17.36 -85.80 7.76
N LYS A 373 -18.19 -85.51 8.77
CA LYS A 373 -17.85 -84.60 9.87
C LYS A 373 -16.69 -85.16 10.70
N LYS A 374 -16.71 -86.45 10.98
CA LYS A 374 -15.64 -87.14 11.70
C LYS A 374 -14.29 -87.01 10.97
N HIS A 375 -14.26 -87.27 9.67
CA HIS A 375 -13.05 -87.13 8.87
C HIS A 375 -12.52 -85.69 8.82
N PHE A 376 -13.41 -84.70 8.67
CA PHE A 376 -13.03 -83.29 8.69
C PHE A 376 -12.46 -82.86 10.05
N ASN A 377 -13.10 -83.26 11.16
CA ASN A 377 -12.64 -82.93 12.50
C ASN A 377 -11.28 -83.58 12.80
N GLU A 378 -11.11 -84.87 12.48
CA GLU A 378 -9.83 -85.58 12.67
C GLU A 378 -8.70 -84.97 11.81
N ALA A 379 -8.98 -84.58 10.57
CA ALA A 379 -7.99 -83.94 9.70
C ALA A 379 -7.60 -82.53 10.20
N LEU A 380 -8.57 -81.75 10.70
CA LEU A 380 -8.31 -80.42 11.26
C LEU A 380 -7.55 -80.49 12.60
N GLU A 381 -7.92 -81.40 13.50
CA GLU A 381 -7.18 -81.61 14.76
C GLU A 381 -5.74 -82.07 14.52
N ASN A 382 -5.49 -82.85 13.47
CA ASN A 382 -4.15 -83.26 13.08
C ASN A 382 -3.36 -82.11 12.46
N LEU A 383 -3.98 -81.21 11.70
CA LEU A 383 -3.36 -80.01 11.16
C LEU A 383 -3.05 -78.96 12.25
N GLU A 384 -3.91 -78.81 13.24
CA GLU A 384 -3.74 -77.83 14.34
C GLU A 384 -2.53 -78.14 15.24
N LYS A 385 -2.21 -79.43 15.41
CA LYS A 385 -1.10 -79.88 16.28
C LYS A 385 0.28 -79.82 15.59
N ILE A 386 0.35 -79.47 14.31
CA ILE A 386 1.57 -79.53 13.51
C ILE A 386 2.03 -78.13 13.10
N ASP A 387 3.31 -77.86 13.32
CA ASP A 387 3.96 -76.68 12.78
C ASP A 387 4.29 -76.87 11.29
N LEU A 388 3.53 -76.19 10.44
CA LEU A 388 3.66 -76.24 8.98
C LEU A 388 5.05 -75.74 8.49
N ALA A 389 5.76 -74.93 9.30
CA ALA A 389 7.10 -74.47 8.96
C ALA A 389 8.14 -75.61 9.01
N THR A 390 7.96 -76.60 9.90
CA THR A 390 8.91 -77.70 10.10
C THR A 390 8.48 -79.02 9.44
N ALA A 391 7.23 -79.13 9.00
CA ALA A 391 6.70 -80.30 8.30
C ALA A 391 7.42 -80.59 6.97
N LYS A 392 7.51 -81.87 6.58
CA LYS A 392 8.02 -82.27 5.26
C LYS A 392 7.04 -81.79 4.18
N ALA A 393 7.56 -81.14 3.14
CA ALA A 393 6.76 -80.70 2.01
C ALA A 393 6.81 -81.78 0.92
N ASP A 394 5.68 -82.41 0.63
CA ASP A 394 5.53 -83.35 -0.48
C ASP A 394 4.19 -83.10 -1.19
N PRO A 395 4.19 -82.69 -2.47
CA PRO A 395 2.96 -82.43 -3.23
C PRO A 395 2.08 -83.66 -3.44
N ASN A 396 2.60 -84.87 -3.22
CA ASN A 396 1.84 -86.13 -3.33
C ASN A 396 1.72 -86.88 -2.00
N GLY A 397 2.09 -86.25 -0.89
CA GLY A 397 2.11 -86.85 0.44
C GLY A 397 0.76 -86.80 1.18
N SER A 398 0.83 -86.92 2.50
CA SER A 398 -0.33 -86.74 3.39
C SER A 398 -0.91 -85.32 3.29
N ILE A 399 -2.16 -85.11 3.77
CA ILE A 399 -2.83 -83.79 3.77
C ILE A 399 -1.93 -82.70 4.38
N VAL A 400 -1.23 -83.04 5.47
CA VAL A 400 -0.30 -82.12 6.16
C VAL A 400 0.89 -81.77 5.27
N GLU A 401 1.46 -82.73 4.54
CA GLU A 401 2.63 -82.50 3.69
C GLU A 401 2.28 -81.69 2.42
N ARG A 402 1.05 -81.86 1.90
CA ARG A 402 0.52 -81.07 0.78
C ARG A 402 0.20 -79.63 1.18
N VAL A 403 -0.45 -79.43 2.33
CA VAL A 403 -0.72 -78.09 2.88
C VAL A 403 0.58 -77.38 3.28
N ALA A 404 1.56 -78.10 3.86
CA ALA A 404 2.87 -77.56 4.19
C ALA A 404 3.69 -77.15 2.95
N ALA A 405 3.55 -77.85 1.82
CA ALA A 405 4.19 -77.47 0.57
C ALA A 405 3.68 -76.10 0.05
N VAL A 406 2.36 -75.91 0.04
CA VAL A 406 1.74 -74.64 -0.37
C VAL A 406 2.06 -73.51 0.61
N TYR A 407 2.04 -73.79 1.92
CA TYR A 407 2.45 -72.83 2.95
C TYR A 407 3.87 -72.30 2.71
N LYS A 408 4.84 -73.20 2.54
CA LYS A 408 6.26 -72.84 2.33
C LYS A 408 6.49 -72.08 1.02
N GLU A 409 5.77 -72.44 -0.05
CA GLU A 409 5.85 -71.71 -1.32
C GLU A 409 5.34 -70.28 -1.17
N LYS A 410 4.18 -70.08 -0.53
CA LYS A 410 3.58 -68.77 -0.29
C LYS A 410 4.39 -67.92 0.69
N GLU A 411 4.92 -68.53 1.75
CA GLU A 411 5.82 -67.87 2.69
C GLU A 411 7.12 -67.43 2.01
N ALA A 412 7.71 -68.27 1.16
CA ALA A 412 8.91 -67.90 0.40
C ALA A 412 8.65 -66.75 -0.59
N ALA A 413 7.47 -66.74 -1.24
CA ALA A 413 7.06 -65.65 -2.12
C ALA A 413 6.87 -64.34 -1.34
N PHE A 414 6.20 -64.41 -0.18
CA PHE A 414 5.99 -63.27 0.72
C PHE A 414 7.31 -62.69 1.23
N LEU A 415 8.23 -63.53 1.72
CA LEU A 415 9.54 -63.08 2.17
C LEU A 415 10.36 -62.45 1.04
N LYS A 416 10.28 -62.97 -0.18
CA LYS A 416 10.97 -62.38 -1.34
C LYS A 416 10.46 -60.98 -1.71
N GLU A 417 9.17 -60.74 -1.53
CA GLU A 417 8.54 -59.46 -1.85
C GLU A 417 8.78 -58.39 -0.77
N PHE A 418 8.73 -58.78 0.51
CA PHE A 418 8.76 -57.84 1.64
C PHE A 418 10.08 -57.81 2.43
N THR A 419 11.03 -58.70 2.15
CA THR A 419 12.35 -58.73 2.84
C THR A 419 13.53 -58.73 1.87
N VAL A 420 14.72 -58.46 2.41
CA VAL A 420 15.98 -58.50 1.63
C VAL A 420 16.49 -59.93 1.59
N SER A 421 16.75 -60.44 0.39
CA SER A 421 17.30 -61.78 0.25
C SER A 421 18.79 -61.82 0.63
N LYS A 422 19.26 -62.97 1.12
CA LYS A 422 20.69 -63.17 1.45
C LYS A 422 21.59 -62.94 0.22
N ALA A 423 21.13 -63.32 -0.97
CA ALA A 423 21.86 -63.13 -2.22
C ALA A 423 22.06 -61.65 -2.57
N GLU A 424 21.03 -60.81 -2.39
CA GLU A 424 21.12 -59.36 -2.61
C GLU A 424 22.05 -58.69 -1.59
N ALA A 425 22.00 -59.11 -0.32
CA ALA A 425 22.92 -58.60 0.70
C ALA A 425 24.39 -58.97 0.39
N GLU A 426 24.64 -60.19 -0.10
CA GLU A 426 25.97 -60.60 -0.56
C GLU A 426 26.41 -59.86 -1.84
N GLU A 427 25.49 -59.56 -2.76
CA GLU A 427 25.77 -58.73 -3.96
C GLU A 427 26.20 -57.31 -3.55
N VAL A 428 25.49 -56.68 -2.61
CA VAL A 428 25.86 -55.36 -2.06
C VAL A 428 27.23 -55.41 -1.38
N LYS A 429 27.52 -56.46 -0.59
CA LYS A 429 28.84 -56.66 0.03
C LYS A 429 29.96 -56.78 -1.00
N LYS A 430 29.74 -57.56 -2.06
CA LYS A 430 30.73 -57.77 -3.13
C LYS A 430 30.98 -56.49 -3.93
N LEU A 431 29.92 -55.76 -4.28
CA LEU A 431 30.01 -54.50 -4.99
C LEU A 431 30.69 -53.40 -4.17
N ALA A 432 30.48 -53.38 -2.84
CA ALA A 432 31.07 -52.36 -1.97
C ALA A 432 32.46 -52.72 -1.43
N ALA A 433 32.92 -53.96 -1.56
CA ALA A 433 34.25 -54.40 -1.09
C ALA A 433 35.43 -53.57 -1.63
N PRO A 434 35.46 -53.15 -2.92
CA PRO A 434 36.53 -52.30 -3.45
C PRO A 434 36.53 -50.87 -2.87
N ALA A 435 35.38 -50.40 -2.39
CA ALA A 435 35.22 -49.06 -1.81
C ALA A 435 35.57 -49.01 -0.31
N LYS A 436 35.84 -50.14 0.34
CA LYS A 436 36.13 -50.16 1.79
C LYS A 436 37.53 -49.62 2.07
N SER A 437 37.63 -48.53 2.81
CA SER A 437 38.89 -47.89 3.22
C SER A 437 38.94 -47.76 4.75
N GLY A 438 39.61 -48.70 5.41
CA GLY A 438 39.68 -48.74 6.88
C GLY A 438 38.30 -48.93 7.52
N SER A 439 37.90 -48.01 8.40
CA SER A 439 36.56 -47.99 9.04
C SER A 439 35.49 -47.26 8.23
N GLY A 440 35.82 -46.75 7.03
CA GLY A 440 34.92 -45.99 6.16
C GLY A 440 34.76 -46.58 4.77
N PHE A 441 33.93 -45.94 3.97
CA PHE A 441 33.73 -46.26 2.55
C PHE A 441 34.07 -45.06 1.68
N ASP A 442 34.89 -45.28 0.66
CA ASP A 442 35.28 -44.30 -0.35
C ASP A 442 34.76 -44.76 -1.72
N PHE A 443 33.59 -44.25 -2.09
CA PHE A 443 32.89 -44.62 -3.31
C PHE A 443 33.52 -44.04 -4.58
N SER A 444 34.49 -43.13 -4.47
CA SER A 444 35.23 -42.59 -5.63
C SER A 444 36.07 -43.64 -6.38
N LYS A 445 36.32 -44.79 -5.72
CA LYS A 445 37.13 -45.90 -6.24
C LYS A 445 36.33 -46.94 -7.03
N LEU A 446 35.00 -46.79 -7.09
CA LEU A 446 34.12 -47.67 -7.85
C LEU A 446 34.01 -47.22 -9.30
N ASP A 447 33.90 -48.17 -10.22
CA ASP A 447 33.56 -47.89 -11.60
C ASP A 447 32.08 -47.45 -11.72
N ALA A 448 31.78 -46.67 -12.76
CA ALA A 448 30.46 -46.08 -12.96
C ALA A 448 29.34 -47.13 -13.02
N LYS A 449 29.61 -48.32 -13.58
CA LYS A 449 28.61 -49.40 -13.71
C LYS A 449 28.32 -50.06 -12.37
N SER A 450 29.33 -50.33 -11.55
CA SER A 450 29.13 -50.88 -10.21
C SER A 450 28.41 -49.88 -9.29
N MET A 451 28.66 -48.59 -9.47
CA MET A 451 27.99 -47.53 -8.71
C MET A 451 26.51 -47.39 -9.10
N GLU A 452 26.20 -47.42 -10.39
CA GLU A 452 24.82 -47.42 -10.90
C GLU A 452 24.05 -48.66 -10.42
N ARG A 453 24.68 -49.84 -10.49
CA ARG A 453 24.10 -51.08 -9.97
C ARG A 453 23.82 -51.04 -8.47
N LEU A 454 24.73 -50.46 -7.69
CA LEU A 454 24.54 -50.27 -6.25
C LEU A 454 23.38 -49.31 -5.93
N GLU A 455 23.20 -48.25 -6.73
CA GLU A 455 22.07 -47.33 -6.60
C GLU A 455 20.73 -47.97 -7.00
N ASP A 456 20.72 -48.81 -8.04
CA ASP A 456 19.53 -49.57 -8.42
C ASP A 456 19.12 -50.55 -7.33
N LEU A 457 20.10 -51.26 -6.74
CA LEU A 457 19.86 -52.14 -5.60
C LEU A 457 19.33 -51.35 -4.38
N PHE A 458 19.91 -50.18 -4.11
CA PHE A 458 19.41 -49.29 -3.06
C PHE A 458 17.95 -48.88 -3.31
N ARG A 459 17.61 -48.42 -4.51
CA ARG A 459 16.24 -48.01 -4.89
C ARG A 459 15.25 -49.17 -4.82
N SER A 460 15.64 -50.35 -5.28
CA SER A 460 14.82 -51.56 -5.23
C SER A 460 14.57 -52.03 -3.79
N ILE A 461 15.62 -52.12 -2.97
CA ILE A 461 15.52 -52.58 -1.57
C ILE A 461 14.76 -51.57 -0.71
N THR A 462 15.11 -50.28 -0.77
CA THR A 462 14.37 -49.25 -0.03
C THR A 462 12.94 -49.12 -0.53
N GLY A 463 12.71 -49.34 -1.82
CA GLY A 463 11.40 -49.39 -2.43
C GLY A 463 10.51 -50.49 -1.84
N ARG A 464 11.03 -51.72 -1.77
CA ARG A 464 10.35 -52.88 -1.18
C ARG A 464 10.15 -52.77 0.33
N LEU A 465 11.10 -52.19 1.04
CA LEU A 465 10.99 -52.00 2.49
C LEU A 465 10.10 -50.80 2.88
N GLY A 466 9.62 -50.02 1.91
CA GLY A 466 8.82 -48.82 2.17
C GLY A 466 9.62 -47.65 2.77
N LEU A 467 10.95 -47.69 2.70
CA LEU A 467 11.82 -46.64 3.23
C LEU A 467 11.84 -45.43 2.29
N VAL A 468 11.73 -44.23 2.85
CA VAL A 468 11.90 -42.97 2.11
C VAL A 468 13.32 -42.47 2.30
N SER A 469 14.06 -42.36 1.20
CA SER A 469 15.35 -41.69 1.16
C SER A 469 15.26 -40.46 0.26
N PHE A 470 16.01 -39.43 0.62
CA PHE A 470 16.19 -38.25 -0.23
C PHE A 470 17.02 -38.63 -1.47
N ASP A 471 16.55 -38.22 -2.65
CA ASP A 471 17.31 -38.30 -3.91
C ASP A 471 17.94 -36.93 -4.17
N GLU A 472 19.26 -36.90 -4.30
CA GLU A 472 20.00 -35.64 -4.54
C GLU A 472 19.61 -34.99 -5.87
N LYS A 473 19.08 -35.79 -6.82
CA LYS A 473 18.59 -35.31 -8.12
C LYS A 473 17.39 -34.37 -8.01
N MET A 474 16.77 -34.26 -6.83
CA MET A 474 15.71 -33.26 -6.57
C MET A 474 16.28 -31.84 -6.37
N LEU A 475 17.58 -31.70 -6.12
CA LEU A 475 18.24 -30.41 -6.02
C LEU A 475 18.58 -29.92 -7.44
N GLN A 476 17.97 -28.80 -7.85
CA GLN A 476 18.25 -28.19 -9.15
C GLN A 476 19.28 -27.07 -9.02
N PRO A 477 20.25 -26.97 -9.94
CA PRO A 477 21.17 -25.85 -9.97
C PRO A 477 20.46 -24.55 -10.35
N LEU A 478 21.02 -23.42 -9.91
CA LEU A 478 20.55 -22.11 -10.29
C LEU A 478 21.10 -21.71 -11.67
N ALA A 479 20.29 -21.02 -12.46
CA ALA A 479 20.67 -20.41 -13.73
C ALA A 479 20.40 -18.90 -13.67
N THR A 480 21.25 -18.10 -14.32
CA THR A 480 21.09 -16.65 -14.42
C THR A 480 21.57 -16.14 -15.77
N GLU A 481 20.90 -15.11 -16.28
CA GLU A 481 21.30 -14.37 -17.48
C GLU A 481 22.12 -13.11 -17.12
N ASP A 482 22.09 -12.68 -15.84
CA ASP A 482 22.73 -11.45 -15.37
C ASP A 482 24.20 -11.69 -15.02
N ALA A 483 25.09 -10.89 -15.61
CA ALA A 483 26.54 -10.98 -15.41
C ALA A 483 26.96 -10.78 -13.94
N ASP A 484 26.32 -9.84 -13.23
CA ASP A 484 26.66 -9.52 -11.84
C ASP A 484 26.31 -10.66 -10.87
N ALA A 485 25.28 -11.47 -11.21
CA ALA A 485 24.83 -12.59 -10.40
C ALA A 485 25.63 -13.88 -10.65
N GLN A 486 26.44 -13.94 -11.72
CA GLN A 486 27.16 -15.17 -12.12
C GLN A 486 28.10 -15.68 -11.03
N SER A 487 28.81 -14.78 -10.33
CA SER A 487 29.74 -15.17 -9.26
C SER A 487 29.02 -15.83 -8.08
N PHE A 488 27.88 -15.28 -7.68
CA PHE A 488 27.04 -15.84 -6.62
C PHE A 488 26.43 -17.19 -7.04
N VAL A 489 25.90 -17.28 -8.26
CA VAL A 489 25.33 -18.52 -8.80
C VAL A 489 26.40 -19.61 -8.91
N GLY A 490 27.61 -19.27 -9.36
CA GLY A 490 28.74 -20.20 -9.41
C GLY A 490 29.07 -20.77 -8.03
N PHE A 491 29.19 -19.92 -7.01
CA PHE A 491 29.42 -20.35 -5.64
C PHE A 491 28.31 -21.27 -5.10
N VAL A 492 27.04 -20.92 -5.34
CA VAL A 492 25.90 -21.73 -4.87
C VAL A 492 25.86 -23.10 -5.56
N ASN A 493 26.11 -23.15 -6.87
CA ASN A 493 26.12 -24.40 -7.62
C ASN A 493 27.28 -25.31 -7.19
N GLU A 494 28.48 -24.76 -6.96
CA GLU A 494 29.62 -25.51 -6.40
C GLU A 494 29.29 -26.08 -5.02
N GLN A 495 28.67 -25.27 -4.14
CA GLN A 495 28.24 -25.73 -2.82
C GLN A 495 27.14 -26.81 -2.91
N LEU A 496 26.24 -26.71 -3.89
CA LEU A 496 25.19 -27.69 -4.15
C LEU A 496 25.80 -29.02 -4.58
N GLU A 497 26.76 -29.02 -5.50
CA GLU A 497 27.47 -30.24 -5.95
C GLU A 497 28.23 -30.91 -4.81
N MET A 498 28.99 -30.14 -4.01
CA MET A 498 29.69 -30.67 -2.84
C MET A 498 28.72 -31.29 -1.83
N THR A 499 27.57 -30.65 -1.60
CA THR A 499 26.55 -31.14 -0.66
C THR A 499 25.87 -32.40 -1.21
N ALA A 500 25.56 -32.44 -2.49
CA ALA A 500 24.99 -33.62 -3.16
C ALA A 500 25.92 -34.82 -3.02
N MET A 501 27.22 -34.67 -3.34
CA MET A 501 28.21 -35.73 -3.16
C MET A 501 28.31 -36.22 -1.71
N LYS A 502 28.28 -35.30 -0.74
CA LYS A 502 28.30 -35.65 0.69
C LYS A 502 27.07 -36.44 1.10
N ILE A 503 25.87 -36.04 0.65
CA ILE A 503 24.63 -36.78 0.90
C ILE A 503 24.72 -38.18 0.30
N ARG A 504 25.19 -38.31 -0.95
CA ARG A 504 25.37 -39.59 -1.65
C ARG A 504 26.21 -40.56 -0.86
N ASN A 505 27.38 -40.10 -0.45
CA ASN A 505 28.35 -40.90 0.28
C ASN A 505 27.81 -41.31 1.66
N SER A 506 27.11 -40.41 2.36
CA SER A 506 26.49 -40.73 3.66
C SER A 506 25.35 -41.76 3.53
N ARG A 507 24.54 -41.65 2.47
CA ARG A 507 23.44 -42.58 2.18
C ARG A 507 23.98 -43.96 1.84
N LEU A 508 24.92 -44.05 0.91
CA LEU A 508 25.49 -45.31 0.45
C LEU A 508 26.33 -45.98 1.55
N SER A 509 27.10 -45.23 2.34
CA SER A 509 27.82 -45.79 3.49
C SER A 509 26.89 -46.38 4.53
N SER A 510 25.79 -45.70 4.86
CA SER A 510 24.77 -46.21 5.80
C SER A 510 24.09 -47.46 5.26
N PHE A 511 23.78 -47.49 3.96
CA PHE A 511 23.17 -48.65 3.30
C PHE A 511 24.10 -49.88 3.31
N VAL A 512 25.36 -49.68 2.93
CA VAL A 512 26.36 -50.75 2.93
C VAL A 512 26.65 -51.22 4.35
N ALA A 513 26.71 -50.33 5.34
CA ALA A 513 26.92 -50.72 6.74
C ALA A 513 25.74 -51.50 7.34
N ALA A 514 24.51 -51.28 6.87
CA ALA A 514 23.34 -52.01 7.34
C ALA A 514 23.25 -53.44 6.78
N LEU A 515 23.76 -53.66 5.57
CA LEU A 515 23.72 -54.96 4.88
C LEU A 515 25.04 -55.72 4.96
N GLY A 516 26.16 -55.01 5.15
CA GLY A 516 27.56 -55.43 5.18
C GLY A 516 28.02 -56.00 6.49
#